data_AF-A0A9X1WSB4-F1
#
_entry.id   AF-A0A9X1WSB4-F1
#
_cell.length_a   1.000
_cell.length_b   1.000
_cell.length_c   1.000
_cell.angle_alpha   90.00
_cell.angle_beta   90.00
_cell.angle_gamma   90.00
#
_symmetry.space_group_name_H-M   'P 1'
#
loop_
_entity.id
_entity.type
_entity.pdbx_description
1 polymer ?
#
loop_
_entity_poly.entity_id
_entity_poly.type
_entity_poly.pdbx_seq_one_letter_code
_entity_poly.pdbx_strand_id
1 'polypeptide(L)'
;MKKMGKLLLTLSLGATLLVPGFAMAAEATVDTGNVKTDAQTAAELGLLLGDGNGVNADYLAKSTTRVEAAIISLRLQGKLDEASAYKGKENFVDANQVGTSNQAVLAYLHDNPQYGWNGEGANHFSPLETVSSQQMYKVLLEVLGYKSDKDFAYKDTESFAAGKGMNQISSVSALTNAHVSTALVESLSVSMPDGQKLFDELQKDGIIPASAKLPAGERIGLRTDAKLGTVLVDGKGRTLYFFSKDAQNLDACQGQCLANWPILSADQLQIPATMNPKDFTVVTHANGAKQWMYKGWPLYTFAKDAKAGDTLGEGAMGVWFAAKPDYRVMLGSNSELGQYLTDDQGRTLYYFTKDKPQMSVCEGECLANWPVYGTIEGSVPSTLNKEDFGSITRPDGSKQATYKGSPLYYFVKDMKHGDTLGQNVKEVWFVVDPDKFSGTPAAQ
;
A
#
# COMPACT_ATOMS: atom_id res chain seq x y z
N MET A 1 -57.23 -73.57 -32.93
CA MET A 1 -56.91 -73.44 -34.36
C MET A 1 -55.82 -72.39 -34.54
N LYS A 2 -54.73 -72.74 -35.23
CA LYS A 2 -53.62 -71.85 -35.62
C LYS A 2 -54.13 -70.67 -36.46
N LYS A 3 -53.56 -69.46 -36.25
CA LYS A 3 -52.70 -68.75 -37.24
C LYS A 3 -52.44 -67.28 -36.85
N MET A 4 -51.16 -66.90 -37.02
CA MET A 4 -50.60 -65.67 -37.64
C MET A 4 -51.21 -64.32 -37.21
N GLY A 5 -50.48 -63.30 -36.74
CA GLY A 5 -49.09 -62.93 -36.94
C GLY A 5 -49.08 -61.43 -37.27
N LYS A 6 -48.23 -60.64 -36.61
CA LYS A 6 -47.71 -59.34 -37.10
C LYS A 6 -46.56 -58.90 -36.19
N LEU A 7 -45.35 -59.10 -36.69
CA LEU A 7 -44.11 -58.58 -36.14
C LEU A 7 -44.03 -57.10 -36.55
N LEU A 8 -44.15 -56.17 -35.59
CA LEU A 8 -43.83 -54.75 -35.84
C LEU A 8 -42.32 -54.57 -35.67
N LEU A 9 -41.66 -54.18 -36.76
CA LEU A 9 -40.26 -53.75 -36.78
C LEU A 9 -40.24 -52.25 -36.43
N THR A 10 -39.83 -51.89 -35.23
CA THR A 10 -39.58 -50.49 -34.84
C THR A 10 -38.16 -50.09 -35.27
N LEU A 11 -38.08 -49.26 -36.30
CA LEU A 11 -36.84 -48.63 -36.77
C LEU A 11 -36.51 -47.46 -35.83
N SER A 12 -35.58 -47.64 -34.88
CA SER A 12 -35.07 -46.55 -34.05
C SER A 12 -34.02 -45.75 -34.83
N LEU A 13 -34.40 -44.60 -35.36
CA LEU A 13 -33.49 -43.63 -35.96
C LEU A 13 -32.73 -42.91 -34.84
N GLY A 14 -31.53 -43.37 -34.52
CA GLY A 14 -30.61 -42.69 -33.59
C GLY A 14 -30.03 -41.45 -34.26
N ALA A 15 -30.64 -40.29 -34.03
CA ALA A 15 -30.06 -39.00 -34.37
C ALA A 15 -29.10 -38.58 -33.24
N THR A 16 -27.81 -38.86 -33.42
CA THR A 16 -26.74 -38.30 -32.58
C THR A 16 -26.61 -36.81 -32.89
N LEU A 17 -27.27 -35.98 -32.09
CA LEU A 17 -27.03 -34.53 -32.07
C LEU A 17 -25.63 -34.28 -31.51
N LEU A 18 -24.66 -34.09 -32.40
CA LEU A 18 -23.38 -33.47 -32.09
C LEU A 18 -23.65 -32.02 -31.69
N VAL A 19 -23.71 -31.77 -30.38
CA VAL A 19 -23.64 -30.40 -29.85
C VAL A 19 -22.17 -29.96 -29.99
N PRO A 20 -21.85 -28.93 -30.79
CA PRO A 20 -20.49 -28.39 -30.79
C PRO A 20 -20.21 -27.84 -29.39
N GLY A 21 -19.23 -28.44 -28.71
CA GLY A 21 -18.71 -27.91 -27.46
C GLY A 21 -18.06 -26.57 -27.74
N PHE A 22 -18.77 -25.48 -27.48
CA PHE A 22 -18.14 -24.18 -27.30
C PHE A 22 -17.24 -24.30 -26.07
N ALA A 23 -15.93 -24.33 -26.28
CA ALA A 23 -14.98 -24.12 -25.20
C ALA A 23 -15.25 -22.73 -24.64
N MET A 24 -15.87 -22.66 -23.46
CA MET A 24 -15.94 -21.43 -22.68
C MET A 24 -14.50 -20.94 -22.51
N ALA A 25 -14.20 -19.71 -22.94
CA ALA A 25 -12.93 -19.09 -22.63
C ALA A 25 -12.77 -19.09 -21.09
N ALA A 26 -11.60 -19.48 -20.60
CA ALA A 26 -11.32 -19.39 -19.18
C ALA A 26 -11.38 -17.91 -18.77
N GLU A 27 -12.25 -17.56 -17.83
CA GLU A 27 -12.30 -16.23 -17.24
C GLU A 27 -11.14 -16.04 -16.26
N ALA A 28 -10.69 -14.81 -16.09
CA ALA A 28 -9.69 -14.49 -15.09
C ALA A 28 -10.21 -14.80 -13.67
N THR A 29 -9.36 -15.39 -12.82
CA THR A 29 -9.71 -15.73 -11.43
C THR A 29 -8.84 -14.94 -10.46
N VAL A 30 -9.41 -14.52 -9.31
CA VAL A 30 -8.70 -13.77 -8.28
C VAL A 30 -8.60 -14.61 -7.01
N ASP A 31 -7.37 -14.78 -6.52
CA ASP A 31 -7.05 -15.56 -5.32
C ASP A 31 -6.22 -14.75 -4.33
N THR A 32 -6.11 -15.23 -3.09
CA THR A 32 -5.14 -14.69 -2.13
C THR A 32 -3.72 -15.09 -2.54
N GLY A 33 -2.78 -14.18 -2.36
CA GLY A 33 -1.36 -14.42 -2.64
C GLY A 33 -0.54 -14.69 -1.38
N ASN A 34 0.70 -15.14 -1.58
CA ASN A 34 1.70 -15.23 -0.50
C ASN A 34 2.32 -13.84 -0.25
N VAL A 35 1.92 -13.21 0.85
CA VAL A 35 2.35 -11.84 1.21
C VAL A 35 2.94 -11.85 2.61
N LYS A 36 4.15 -11.31 2.74
CA LYS A 36 4.83 -11.16 4.03
C LYS A 36 5.10 -9.68 4.32
N THR A 37 4.78 -9.22 5.52
CA THR A 37 5.04 -7.84 5.93
C THR A 37 6.44 -7.70 6.53
N ASP A 38 6.99 -6.48 6.48
CA ASP A 38 8.28 -6.17 7.12
C ASP A 38 8.22 -6.39 8.65
N ALA A 39 7.06 -6.21 9.28
CA ALA A 39 6.87 -6.51 10.70
C ALA A 39 6.98 -8.01 11.01
N GLN A 40 6.41 -8.88 10.17
CA GLN A 40 6.57 -10.34 10.32
C GLN A 40 8.03 -10.74 10.16
N THR A 41 8.72 -10.20 9.15
CA THR A 41 10.14 -10.48 8.94
C THR A 41 11.01 -9.95 10.09
N ALA A 42 10.78 -8.73 10.57
CA ALA A 42 11.52 -8.17 11.69
C ALA A 42 11.30 -8.97 12.99
N ALA A 43 10.09 -9.46 13.23
CA ALA A 43 9.78 -10.32 14.38
C ALA A 43 10.47 -11.68 14.29
N GLU A 44 10.40 -12.36 13.14
CA GLU A 44 11.05 -13.66 12.91
C GLU A 44 12.59 -13.59 13.04
N LEU A 45 13.18 -12.46 12.66
CA LEU A 45 14.62 -12.22 12.81
C LEU A 45 15.02 -11.78 14.22
N GLY A 46 14.06 -11.51 15.12
CA GLY A 46 14.34 -10.99 16.46
C GLY A 46 14.74 -9.51 16.51
N LEU A 47 14.59 -8.79 15.39
CA LEU A 47 14.89 -7.36 15.30
C LEU A 47 13.83 -6.53 16.05
N LEU A 48 12.59 -7.03 16.09
CA LEU A 48 11.45 -6.41 16.77
C LEU A 48 10.79 -7.41 17.73
N LEU A 49 10.65 -7.03 19.01
CA LEU A 49 10.24 -7.97 20.07
C LEU A 49 8.76 -7.88 20.45
N GLY A 50 8.08 -6.76 20.17
CA GLY A 50 6.69 -6.55 20.58
C GLY A 50 6.52 -6.16 22.06
N ASP A 51 5.28 -6.22 22.56
CA ASP A 51 4.89 -5.74 23.90
C ASP A 51 4.28 -6.82 24.80
N GLY A 52 5.01 -7.91 25.05
CA GLY A 52 4.52 -9.04 25.87
C GLY A 52 3.41 -9.87 25.21
N ASN A 53 2.64 -9.26 24.30
CA ASN A 53 1.68 -9.91 23.39
C ASN A 53 2.28 -10.10 21.98
N GLY A 54 3.61 -9.94 21.85
CA GLY A 54 4.34 -10.04 20.59
C GLY A 54 4.10 -8.86 19.65
N VAL A 55 4.39 -9.05 18.36
CA VAL A 55 4.23 -8.04 17.32
C VAL A 55 2.84 -8.19 16.70
N ASN A 56 1.88 -7.39 17.17
CA ASN A 56 0.50 -7.36 16.70
C ASN A 56 0.09 -5.98 16.18
N ALA A 57 -1.16 -5.84 15.70
CA ALA A 57 -1.64 -4.58 15.12
C ALA A 57 -1.61 -3.40 16.11
N ASP A 58 -2.00 -3.62 17.37
CA ASP A 58 -1.98 -2.58 18.40
C ASP A 58 -0.56 -2.13 18.72
N TYR A 59 0.39 -3.08 18.80
CA TYR A 59 1.80 -2.78 18.96
C TYR A 59 2.35 -1.97 17.78
N LEU A 60 2.03 -2.37 16.55
CA LEU A 60 2.50 -1.72 15.33
C LEU A 60 1.95 -0.30 15.15
N ALA A 61 0.78 0.00 15.71
CA ALA A 61 0.16 1.32 15.69
C ALA A 61 0.75 2.31 16.71
N LYS A 62 1.48 1.83 17.73
CA LYS A 62 2.10 2.70 18.73
C LYS A 62 3.21 3.54 18.11
N SER A 63 3.25 4.82 18.49
CA SER A 63 4.37 5.71 18.21
C SER A 63 5.66 5.15 18.81
N THR A 64 6.77 5.27 18.09
CA THR A 64 8.09 4.92 18.60
C THR A 64 8.76 6.15 19.21
N THR A 65 9.18 6.04 20.45
CA THR A 65 9.90 7.10 21.16
C THR A 65 11.39 7.11 20.82
N ARG A 66 12.07 8.23 21.09
CA ARG A 66 13.53 8.36 20.91
C ARG A 66 14.32 7.34 21.71
N VAL A 67 13.92 7.05 22.96
CA VAL A 67 14.62 6.05 23.79
C VAL A 67 14.45 4.63 23.23
N GLU A 68 13.29 4.29 22.65
CA GLU A 68 13.06 3.00 22.00
C GLU A 68 13.91 2.86 20.72
N ALA A 69 14.00 3.91 19.90
CA ALA A 69 14.88 3.94 18.74
C ALA A 69 16.35 3.74 19.15
N ALA A 70 16.77 4.35 20.26
CA ALA A 70 18.13 4.19 20.79
C ALA A 70 18.40 2.76 21.27
N ILE A 71 17.47 2.16 22.00
CA ILE A 71 17.54 0.75 22.42
C ILE A 71 17.65 -0.18 21.20
N ILE A 72 16.86 0.05 20.15
CA ILE A 72 16.93 -0.72 18.90
C ILE A 72 18.32 -0.57 18.27
N SER A 73 18.85 0.64 18.17
CA SER A 73 20.18 0.86 17.59
C SER A 73 21.31 0.20 18.37
N LEU A 74 21.24 0.18 19.70
CA LEU A 74 22.21 -0.50 20.55
C LEU A 74 22.10 -2.01 20.43
N ARG A 75 20.88 -2.55 20.24
CA ARG A 75 20.69 -3.97 19.96
C ARG A 75 21.36 -4.37 18.66
N LEU A 76 21.16 -3.61 17.58
CA LEU A 76 21.79 -3.87 16.29
C LEU A 76 23.33 -3.82 16.36
N GLN A 77 23.88 -3.07 17.31
CA GLN A 77 25.32 -2.96 17.55
C GLN A 77 25.85 -3.96 18.60
N GLY A 78 24.99 -4.85 19.14
CA GLY A 78 25.37 -5.79 20.21
C GLY A 78 25.72 -5.14 21.56
N LYS A 79 25.24 -3.92 21.81
CA LYS A 79 25.56 -3.10 22.99
C LYS A 79 24.44 -2.98 24.02
N LEU A 80 23.26 -3.54 23.74
CA LEU A 80 22.11 -3.36 24.62
C LEU A 80 22.32 -3.95 26.01
N ASP A 81 22.95 -5.13 26.13
CA ASP A 81 23.20 -5.76 27.43
C ASP A 81 24.21 -4.96 28.26
N GLU A 82 25.27 -4.49 27.62
CA GLU A 82 26.29 -3.60 28.21
C GLU A 82 25.65 -2.29 28.72
N ALA A 83 24.81 -1.67 27.88
CA ALA A 83 24.11 -0.43 28.20
C ALA A 83 23.08 -0.61 29.33
N SER A 84 22.35 -1.71 29.33
CA SER A 84 21.32 -2.00 30.33
C SER A 84 21.92 -2.32 31.71
N ALA A 85 23.15 -2.83 31.74
CA ALA A 85 23.91 -3.08 32.96
C ALA A 85 24.77 -1.89 33.41
N TYR A 86 24.74 -0.78 32.68
CA TYR A 86 25.64 0.36 32.90
C TYR A 86 25.36 1.06 34.23
N LYS A 87 26.43 1.48 34.91
CA LYS A 87 26.39 2.11 36.26
C LYS A 87 27.06 3.48 36.28
N GLY A 88 27.09 4.17 35.14
CA GLY A 88 27.56 5.55 35.04
C GLY A 88 26.83 6.46 36.01
N LYS A 89 27.52 7.52 36.46
CA LYS A 89 26.98 8.50 37.41
C LYS A 89 26.40 9.73 36.72
N GLU A 90 26.95 10.10 35.56
CA GLU A 90 26.46 11.20 34.75
C GLU A 90 25.34 10.73 33.83
N ASN A 91 24.39 11.61 33.53
CA ASN A 91 23.26 11.31 32.66
C ASN A 91 22.72 12.60 32.02
N PHE A 92 21.85 12.44 31.04
CA PHE A 92 21.04 13.53 30.51
C PHE A 92 20.11 14.08 31.58
N VAL A 93 19.85 15.38 31.53
CA VAL A 93 19.12 16.10 32.59
C VAL A 93 17.66 15.65 32.74
N ASP A 94 17.12 15.03 31.70
CA ASP A 94 15.75 14.54 31.58
C ASP A 94 15.65 13.00 31.62
N ALA A 95 16.72 12.29 32.01
CA ALA A 95 16.72 10.84 32.13
C ALA A 95 15.69 10.32 33.15
N ASN A 96 15.33 11.13 34.15
CA ASN A 96 14.33 10.78 35.16
C ASN A 96 12.91 10.59 34.59
N GLN A 97 12.65 10.97 33.33
CA GLN A 97 11.36 10.74 32.66
C GLN A 97 11.09 9.26 32.33
N VAL A 98 12.13 8.43 32.30
CA VAL A 98 12.01 6.99 31.99
C VAL A 98 12.35 6.12 33.20
N GLY A 99 11.94 4.84 33.15
CA GLY A 99 12.26 3.88 34.20
C GLY A 99 13.76 3.61 34.35
N THR A 100 14.17 3.06 35.50
CA THR A 100 15.59 2.85 35.87
C THR A 100 16.39 2.05 34.85
N SER A 101 15.78 1.04 34.21
CA SER A 101 16.44 0.28 33.14
C SER A 101 16.81 1.16 31.95
N ASN A 102 15.92 2.07 31.54
CA ASN A 102 16.19 2.98 30.43
C ASN A 102 17.12 4.13 30.85
N GLN A 103 17.11 4.53 32.12
CA GLN A 103 18.10 5.48 32.65
C GLN A 103 19.54 4.97 32.52
N ALA A 104 19.77 3.68 32.75
CA ALA A 104 21.08 3.05 32.54
C ALA A 104 21.52 3.13 31.07
N VAL A 105 20.59 2.84 30.15
CA VAL A 105 20.83 2.96 28.70
C VAL A 105 21.15 4.40 28.30
N LEU A 106 20.42 5.39 28.85
CA LEU A 106 20.69 6.80 28.59
C LEU A 106 22.05 7.24 29.14
N ALA A 107 22.42 6.82 30.34
CA ALA A 107 23.75 7.08 30.90
C ALA A 107 24.86 6.44 30.04
N TYR A 108 24.62 5.24 29.51
CA TYR A 108 25.57 4.58 28.61
C TYR A 108 25.78 5.39 27.34
N LEU A 109 24.71 5.87 26.71
CA LEU A 109 24.78 6.69 25.50
C LEU A 109 25.41 8.06 25.75
N HIS A 110 25.13 8.67 26.91
CA HIS A 110 25.76 9.91 27.34
C HIS A 110 27.30 9.76 27.38
N ASP A 111 27.79 8.67 27.95
CA ASP A 111 29.23 8.41 28.07
C ASP A 111 29.85 7.79 26.80
N ASN A 112 29.02 7.38 25.82
CA ASN A 112 29.44 6.74 24.59
C ASN A 112 28.78 7.36 23.33
N PRO A 113 29.04 8.66 23.04
CA PRO A 113 28.42 9.36 21.91
C PRO A 113 28.77 8.75 20.54
N GLN A 114 29.82 7.92 20.45
CA GLN A 114 30.22 7.23 19.21
C GLN A 114 29.16 6.28 18.65
N TYR A 115 28.19 5.84 19.47
CA TYR A 115 27.07 4.98 19.05
C TYR A 115 25.91 5.76 18.43
N GLY A 116 26.10 7.05 18.16
CA GLY A 116 25.20 7.79 17.27
C GLY A 116 24.09 8.58 17.94
N TRP A 117 24.09 8.61 19.26
CA TRP A 117 23.13 9.39 20.03
C TRP A 117 23.87 10.49 20.77
N ASN A 118 23.61 11.72 20.36
CA ASN A 118 24.03 12.91 21.08
C ASN A 118 22.78 13.52 21.70
N GLY A 119 22.92 14.05 22.92
CA GLY A 119 21.88 14.87 23.50
C GLY A 119 21.58 16.10 22.64
N GLU A 120 20.42 16.69 22.87
CA GLU A 120 20.00 17.98 22.35
C GLU A 120 20.52 19.10 23.25
N GLY A 121 20.13 20.34 22.93
CA GLY A 121 20.55 21.52 23.70
C GLY A 121 20.38 21.36 25.21
N ALA A 122 21.32 21.93 25.96
CA ALA A 122 21.35 21.86 27.43
C ALA A 122 21.38 20.44 28.02
N ASN A 123 22.01 19.48 27.32
CA ASN A 123 22.19 18.09 27.79
C ASN A 123 20.87 17.32 28.02
N HIS A 124 19.85 17.60 27.20
CA HIS A 124 18.60 16.83 27.16
C HIS A 124 18.73 15.65 26.18
N PHE A 125 17.99 14.58 26.40
CA PHE A 125 17.87 13.49 25.41
C PHE A 125 16.50 13.48 24.71
N SER A 126 15.48 13.99 25.38
CA SER A 126 14.07 13.98 24.98
C SER A 126 13.49 12.57 24.85
N PRO A 127 13.62 11.68 25.87
CA PRO A 127 13.44 10.24 25.71
C PRO A 127 12.02 9.81 25.30
N LEU A 128 11.00 10.59 25.67
CA LEU A 128 9.59 10.28 25.39
C LEU A 128 9.06 10.92 24.10
N GLU A 129 9.85 11.75 23.41
CA GLU A 129 9.43 12.32 22.14
C GLU A 129 9.36 11.25 21.06
N THR A 130 8.41 11.40 20.14
CA THR A 130 8.29 10.50 18.99
C THR A 130 9.44 10.74 18.02
N VAL A 131 10.10 9.67 17.59
CA VAL A 131 11.20 9.75 16.64
C VAL A 131 10.69 10.04 15.23
N SER A 132 11.42 10.86 14.48
CA SER A 132 11.14 11.10 13.06
C SER A 132 11.89 10.12 12.15
N SER A 133 11.47 10.04 10.89
CA SER A 133 12.17 9.30 9.83
C SER A 133 13.62 9.75 9.64
N GLN A 134 13.89 11.06 9.62
CA GLN A 134 15.24 11.60 9.56
C GLN A 134 16.12 11.09 10.72
N GLN A 135 15.61 11.13 11.96
CA GLN A 135 16.36 10.65 13.13
C GLN A 135 16.60 9.13 13.06
N MET A 136 15.58 8.35 12.70
CA MET A 136 15.70 6.90 12.56
C MET A 136 16.70 6.51 11.48
N TYR A 137 16.62 7.11 10.28
CA TYR A 137 17.57 6.82 9.22
C TYR A 137 18.99 7.27 9.55
N LYS A 138 19.17 8.40 10.26
CA LYS A 138 20.49 8.82 10.74
C LYS A 138 21.13 7.74 11.60
N VAL A 139 20.37 7.20 12.55
CA VAL A 139 20.87 6.20 13.49
C VAL A 139 21.12 4.85 12.81
N LEU A 140 20.24 4.41 11.90
CA LEU A 140 20.47 3.19 11.11
C LEU A 140 21.69 3.32 10.19
N LEU A 141 21.93 4.50 9.60
CA LEU A 141 23.15 4.77 8.85
C LEU A 141 24.42 4.65 9.72
N GLU A 142 24.34 5.02 11.00
CA GLU A 142 25.45 4.88 11.94
C GLU A 142 25.67 3.46 12.44
N VAL A 143 24.61 2.67 12.58
CA VAL A 143 24.69 1.21 12.74
C VAL A 143 25.39 0.58 11.53
N LEU A 144 25.08 1.06 10.32
CA LEU A 144 25.74 0.64 9.07
C LEU A 144 27.20 1.11 8.94
N GLY A 145 27.70 1.92 9.88
CA GLY A 145 29.07 2.44 9.88
C GLY A 145 29.30 3.75 9.14
N TYR A 146 28.27 4.34 8.51
CA TYR A 146 28.33 5.70 7.98
C TYR A 146 28.21 6.71 9.13
N LYS A 147 28.84 7.87 9.06
CA LYS A 147 28.85 8.86 10.15
C LYS A 147 28.29 10.20 9.70
N SER A 148 27.37 10.75 10.49
CA SER A 148 26.92 12.14 10.33
C SER A 148 28.11 13.09 10.40
N ASP A 149 28.06 14.13 9.57
CA ASP A 149 29.07 15.20 9.43
C ASP A 149 30.45 14.73 8.94
N LYS A 150 30.55 13.45 8.55
CA LYS A 150 31.70 12.87 7.83
C LYS A 150 31.28 12.36 6.46
N ASP A 151 30.28 11.48 6.42
CA ASP A 151 29.79 10.85 5.18
C ASP A 151 28.57 11.57 4.62
N PHE A 152 27.75 12.18 5.48
CA PHE A 152 26.58 12.99 5.12
C PHE A 152 26.30 14.05 6.17
N ALA A 153 25.79 15.22 5.79
CA ALA A 153 25.31 16.21 6.76
C ALA A 153 23.94 15.79 7.31
N TYR A 154 23.64 16.12 8.57
CA TYR A 154 22.36 15.74 9.21
C TYR A 154 21.12 16.14 8.38
N LYS A 155 21.12 17.34 7.79
CA LYS A 155 20.03 17.82 6.92
C LYS A 155 19.81 16.98 5.66
N ASP A 156 20.83 16.26 5.21
CA ASP A 156 20.83 15.45 3.99
C ASP A 156 20.65 13.94 4.28
N THR A 157 20.35 13.57 5.54
CA THR A 157 20.22 12.18 6.00
C THR A 157 19.29 11.36 5.11
N GLU A 158 18.06 11.82 4.85
CA GLU A 158 17.08 11.04 4.08
C GLU A 158 17.54 10.85 2.64
N SER A 159 18.11 11.87 2.01
CA SER A 159 18.66 11.78 0.65
C SER A 159 19.83 10.80 0.59
N PHE A 160 20.69 10.78 1.62
CA PHE A 160 21.79 9.82 1.70
C PHE A 160 21.27 8.39 1.94
N ALA A 161 20.33 8.20 2.86
CA ALA A 161 19.66 6.92 3.11
C ALA A 161 18.98 6.38 1.84
N ALA A 162 18.30 7.24 1.08
CA ALA A 162 17.67 6.89 -0.18
C ALA A 162 18.70 6.42 -1.23
N GLY A 163 19.88 7.07 -1.28
CA GLY A 163 21.01 6.63 -2.09
C GLY A 163 21.56 5.24 -1.72
N LYS A 164 21.20 4.72 -0.54
CA LYS A 164 21.52 3.37 -0.06
C LYS A 164 20.35 2.38 -0.20
N GLY A 165 19.20 2.83 -0.69
CA GLY A 165 17.98 2.01 -0.82
C GLY A 165 17.08 2.01 0.42
N MET A 166 17.26 2.95 1.35
CA MET A 166 16.39 3.15 2.52
C MET A 166 15.58 4.44 2.37
N ASN A 167 14.31 4.33 1.97
CA ASN A 167 13.48 5.51 1.70
C ASN A 167 11.98 5.34 1.94
N GLN A 168 11.52 4.16 2.38
CA GLN A 168 10.09 3.89 2.51
C GLN A 168 9.41 4.61 3.67
N ILE A 169 10.17 5.11 4.64
CA ILE A 169 9.63 5.92 5.74
C ILE A 169 9.96 7.40 5.61
N SER A 170 10.55 7.83 4.49
CA SER A 170 10.97 9.23 4.29
C SER A 170 9.84 10.23 4.51
N SER A 171 10.17 11.38 5.08
CA SER A 171 9.24 12.49 5.36
C SER A 171 8.15 12.18 6.39
N VAL A 172 8.20 11.04 7.09
CA VAL A 172 7.30 10.75 8.21
C VAL A 172 7.83 11.46 9.46
N SER A 173 7.05 12.42 9.97
CA SER A 173 7.44 13.24 11.13
C SER A 173 7.31 12.53 12.48
N ALA A 174 6.40 11.55 12.57
CA ALA A 174 6.13 10.77 13.78
C ALA A 174 6.05 9.29 13.42
N LEU A 175 7.10 8.52 13.73
CA LEU A 175 7.14 7.10 13.40
C LEU A 175 6.28 6.28 14.36
N THR A 176 5.72 5.21 13.81
CA THR A 176 5.15 4.09 14.57
C THR A 176 6.05 2.87 14.50
N ASN A 177 5.79 1.86 15.33
CA ASN A 177 6.53 0.60 15.28
C ASN A 177 6.42 -0.11 13.92
N ALA A 178 5.33 0.08 13.17
CA ALA A 178 5.25 -0.36 11.77
C ALA A 178 6.32 0.30 10.89
N HIS A 179 6.47 1.62 10.97
CA HIS A 179 7.50 2.32 10.20
C HIS A 179 8.91 1.83 10.58
N VAL A 180 9.19 1.66 11.87
CA VAL A 180 10.49 1.15 12.33
C VAL A 180 10.75 -0.26 11.82
N SER A 181 9.73 -1.13 11.80
CA SER A 181 9.84 -2.47 11.21
C SER A 181 10.28 -2.42 9.76
N THR A 182 9.66 -1.55 8.95
CA THR A 182 10.02 -1.33 7.55
C THR A 182 11.47 -0.87 7.43
N ALA A 183 11.88 0.16 8.17
CA ALA A 183 13.24 0.68 8.12
C ALA A 183 14.30 -0.35 8.55
N LEU A 184 13.97 -1.20 9.54
CA LEU A 184 14.83 -2.29 9.96
C LEU A 184 15.03 -3.30 8.82
N VAL A 185 13.95 -3.74 8.16
CA VAL A 185 14.04 -4.71 7.05
C VAL A 185 14.74 -4.12 5.83
N GLU A 186 14.51 -2.85 5.49
CA GLU A 186 15.25 -2.14 4.43
C GLU A 186 16.77 -2.17 4.70
N SER A 187 17.18 -1.89 5.94
CA SER A 187 18.60 -1.76 6.29
C SER A 187 19.40 -3.06 6.15
N LEU A 188 18.75 -4.24 6.25
CA LEU A 188 19.41 -5.55 6.14
C LEU A 188 20.17 -5.75 4.82
N SER A 189 19.63 -5.21 3.72
CA SER A 189 20.23 -5.36 2.38
C SER A 189 21.20 -4.23 2.02
N VAL A 190 21.42 -3.28 2.92
CA VAL A 190 22.30 -2.14 2.68
C VAL A 190 23.77 -2.57 2.84
N SER A 191 24.61 -2.12 1.91
CA SER A 191 26.05 -2.30 2.02
C SER A 191 26.65 -1.28 2.99
N MET A 192 27.43 -1.79 3.94
CA MET A 192 28.31 -1.04 4.83
C MET A 192 29.52 -0.47 4.04
N PRO A 193 30.29 0.48 4.60
CA PRO A 193 31.46 1.06 3.93
C PRO A 193 32.53 0.06 3.47
N ASP A 194 32.64 -1.09 4.14
CA ASP A 194 33.57 -2.18 3.81
C ASP A 194 33.01 -3.12 2.71
N GLY A 195 31.79 -2.87 2.25
CA GLY A 195 31.10 -3.64 1.21
C GLY A 195 30.20 -4.76 1.73
N GLN A 196 30.31 -5.17 2.99
CA GLN A 196 29.48 -6.22 3.58
C GLN A 196 28.03 -5.76 3.73
N LYS A 197 27.07 -6.69 3.75
CA LYS A 197 25.67 -6.37 4.06
C LYS A 197 25.48 -6.34 5.57
N LEU A 198 24.60 -5.44 6.05
CA LEU A 198 24.25 -5.41 7.47
C LEU A 198 23.75 -6.77 7.95
N PHE A 199 22.95 -7.46 7.14
CA PHE A 199 22.48 -8.80 7.46
C PHE A 199 23.62 -9.77 7.82
N ASP A 200 24.69 -9.79 7.02
CA ASP A 200 25.82 -10.70 7.23
C ASP A 200 26.58 -10.35 8.53
N GLU A 201 26.76 -9.06 8.82
CA GLU A 201 27.41 -8.60 10.05
C GLU A 201 26.55 -8.94 11.28
N LEU A 202 25.22 -8.74 11.21
CA LEU A 202 24.32 -9.10 12.30
C LEU A 202 24.31 -10.62 12.58
N GLN A 203 24.46 -11.46 11.55
CA GLN A 203 24.62 -12.92 11.74
C GLN A 203 25.95 -13.26 12.39
N LYS A 204 27.04 -12.64 11.92
CA LYS A 204 28.38 -12.84 12.45
C LYS A 204 28.49 -12.45 13.92
N ASP A 205 27.85 -11.36 14.31
CA ASP A 205 27.80 -10.86 15.69
C ASP A 205 26.78 -11.60 16.57
N GLY A 206 26.01 -12.54 16.00
CA GLY A 206 25.02 -13.32 16.72
C GLY A 206 23.78 -12.53 17.15
N ILE A 207 23.56 -11.35 16.56
CA ILE A 207 22.39 -10.50 16.83
C ILE A 207 21.14 -11.09 16.18
N ILE A 208 21.29 -11.72 15.02
CA ILE A 208 20.25 -12.52 14.39
C ILE A 208 20.71 -13.98 14.21
N PRO A 209 19.80 -14.95 14.09
CA PRO A 209 20.17 -16.35 13.97
C PRO A 209 21.08 -16.63 12.77
N ALA A 210 22.10 -17.48 12.94
CA ALA A 210 22.98 -17.91 11.84
C ALA A 210 22.22 -18.67 10.72
N SER A 211 21.03 -19.22 11.02
CA SER A 211 20.14 -19.85 10.04
C SER A 211 19.18 -18.89 9.35
N ALA A 212 19.16 -17.61 9.76
CA ALA A 212 18.30 -16.61 9.15
C ALA A 212 18.60 -16.45 7.66
N LYS A 213 17.61 -15.96 6.92
CA LYS A 213 17.75 -15.60 5.51
C LYS A 213 17.19 -14.21 5.30
N LEU A 214 17.75 -13.49 4.32
CA LEU A 214 17.16 -12.25 3.84
C LEU A 214 15.72 -12.48 3.36
N PRO A 215 14.85 -11.46 3.44
CA PRO A 215 13.52 -11.52 2.86
C PRO A 215 13.59 -11.89 1.37
N ALA A 216 12.70 -12.78 0.94
CA ALA A 216 12.59 -13.23 -0.45
C ALA A 216 11.30 -12.70 -1.10
N GLY A 217 11.24 -12.80 -2.42
CA GLY A 217 10.09 -12.35 -3.22
C GLY A 217 10.27 -10.94 -3.78
N GLU A 218 9.23 -10.47 -4.47
CA GLU A 218 9.19 -9.12 -5.01
C GLU A 218 8.86 -8.13 -3.89
N ARG A 219 9.67 -7.08 -3.75
CA ARG A 219 9.46 -6.06 -2.72
C ARG A 219 8.54 -4.98 -3.27
N ILE A 220 7.39 -4.78 -2.62
CA ILE A 220 6.62 -3.54 -2.82
C ILE A 220 7.19 -2.50 -1.86
N GLY A 221 7.51 -1.32 -2.38
CA GLY A 221 7.91 -0.18 -1.59
C GLY A 221 6.89 0.95 -1.66
N LEU A 222 6.98 1.88 -0.71
CA LEU A 222 6.35 3.19 -0.78
C LEU A 222 7.41 4.24 -1.06
N ARG A 223 7.13 5.18 -1.97
CA ARG A 223 8.03 6.30 -2.27
C ARG A 223 7.24 7.60 -2.28
N THR A 224 7.75 8.61 -1.60
CA THR A 224 7.21 9.97 -1.70
C THR A 224 7.65 10.60 -3.02
N ASP A 225 6.68 10.93 -3.86
CA ASP A 225 6.86 11.73 -5.07
C ASP A 225 6.42 13.18 -4.81
N ALA A 226 7.21 14.15 -5.26
CA ALA A 226 6.94 15.56 -5.01
C ALA A 226 5.63 16.06 -5.65
N LYS A 227 5.16 15.43 -6.73
CA LYS A 227 3.92 15.84 -7.42
C LYS A 227 2.77 14.90 -7.08
N LEU A 228 3.05 13.61 -7.00
CA LEU A 228 2.03 12.59 -6.85
C LEU A 228 1.77 12.21 -5.38
N GLY A 229 2.60 12.64 -4.43
CA GLY A 229 2.55 12.13 -3.06
C GLY A 229 3.08 10.70 -3.00
N THR A 230 2.58 9.89 -2.07
CA THR A 230 3.07 8.52 -1.89
C THR A 230 2.60 7.60 -3.02
N VAL A 231 3.55 6.96 -3.72
CA VAL A 231 3.30 5.97 -4.77
C VAL A 231 3.89 4.61 -4.37
N LEU A 232 3.29 3.53 -4.89
CA LEU A 232 3.83 2.17 -4.80
C LEU A 232 4.95 2.00 -5.84
N VAL A 233 6.01 1.31 -5.44
CA VAL A 233 7.14 0.97 -6.33
C VAL A 233 7.49 -0.51 -6.22
N ASP A 234 8.12 -1.05 -7.25
CA ASP A 234 8.70 -2.40 -7.23
C ASP A 234 10.05 -2.43 -6.46
N GLY A 235 10.67 -3.61 -6.35
CA GLY A 235 11.93 -3.80 -5.63
C GLY A 235 13.13 -3.10 -6.25
N LYS A 236 12.98 -2.56 -7.46
CA LYS A 236 13.97 -1.74 -8.17
C LYS A 236 13.64 -0.24 -8.08
N GLY A 237 12.60 0.14 -7.36
CA GLY A 237 12.15 1.52 -7.20
C GLY A 237 11.41 2.08 -8.42
N ARG A 238 10.98 1.24 -9.36
CA ARG A 238 10.15 1.68 -10.50
C ARG A 238 8.72 1.86 -10.04
N THR A 239 8.06 2.91 -10.52
CA THR A 239 6.66 3.20 -10.16
C THR A 239 5.74 2.10 -10.68
N LEU A 240 4.81 1.67 -9.83
CA LEU A 240 3.73 0.76 -10.20
C LEU A 240 2.52 1.55 -10.66
N TYR A 241 1.69 0.95 -11.52
CA TYR A 241 0.56 1.63 -12.18
C TYR A 241 -0.71 0.80 -12.16
N PHE A 242 -1.84 1.51 -12.12
CA PHE A 242 -3.19 1.03 -12.38
C PHE A 242 -3.64 1.42 -13.79
N PHE A 243 -4.51 0.58 -14.37
CA PHE A 243 -5.11 0.80 -15.68
C PHE A 243 -6.63 0.91 -15.54
N SER A 244 -7.22 2.03 -15.95
CA SER A 244 -8.65 2.28 -15.73
C SER A 244 -9.58 1.29 -16.42
N LYS A 245 -9.13 0.65 -17.51
CA LYS A 245 -9.93 -0.37 -18.20
C LYS A 245 -10.04 -1.69 -17.42
N ASP A 246 -9.12 -1.93 -16.49
CA ASP A 246 -9.15 -3.15 -15.68
C ASP A 246 -10.32 -3.16 -14.71
N ALA A 247 -10.97 -2.01 -14.48
CA ALA A 247 -12.22 -1.93 -13.73
C ALA A 247 -13.24 -2.95 -14.23
N GLN A 248 -13.48 -3.03 -15.55
CA GLN A 248 -14.46 -3.97 -16.12
C GLN A 248 -13.84 -5.23 -16.71
N ASN A 249 -12.57 -5.17 -17.10
CA ASN A 249 -11.93 -6.27 -17.81
C ASN A 249 -10.48 -6.41 -17.37
N LEU A 250 -10.21 -7.36 -16.46
CA LEU A 250 -8.87 -7.66 -15.97
C LEU A 250 -7.92 -8.19 -17.07
N ASP A 251 -8.44 -8.54 -18.25
CA ASP A 251 -7.66 -8.93 -19.43
C ASP A 251 -7.59 -7.81 -20.48
N ALA A 252 -7.85 -6.54 -20.13
CA ALA A 252 -7.88 -5.43 -21.08
C ALA A 252 -6.51 -5.11 -21.69
N CYS A 253 -5.41 -5.38 -20.98
CA CYS A 253 -4.06 -5.16 -21.49
C CYS A 253 -3.48 -6.44 -22.12
N GLN A 254 -3.41 -6.48 -23.46
CA GLN A 254 -2.86 -7.62 -24.22
C GLN A 254 -1.85 -7.17 -25.29
N GLY A 255 -1.02 -8.11 -25.75
CA GLY A 255 -0.09 -7.90 -26.87
C GLY A 255 0.83 -6.69 -26.66
N GLN A 256 0.77 -5.71 -27.57
CA GLN A 256 1.60 -4.50 -27.50
C GLN A 256 1.32 -3.65 -26.23
N CYS A 257 0.15 -3.79 -25.61
CA CYS A 257 -0.10 -3.18 -24.31
C CYS A 257 0.87 -3.73 -23.28
N LEU A 258 0.97 -5.06 -23.14
CA LEU A 258 1.88 -5.72 -22.20
C LEU A 258 3.37 -5.50 -22.50
N ALA A 259 3.71 -5.26 -23.76
CA ALA A 259 5.08 -4.86 -24.13
C ALA A 259 5.45 -3.46 -23.59
N ASN A 260 4.47 -2.56 -23.48
CA ASN A 260 4.67 -1.22 -22.92
C ASN A 260 4.40 -1.16 -21.41
N TRP A 261 3.51 -2.02 -20.92
CA TRP A 261 3.05 -2.09 -19.53
C TRP A 261 3.19 -3.52 -19.02
N PRO A 262 4.41 -3.96 -18.67
CA PRO A 262 4.60 -5.31 -18.17
C PRO A 262 3.91 -5.51 -16.82
N ILE A 263 3.24 -6.65 -16.66
CA ILE A 263 2.61 -7.04 -15.39
C ILE A 263 3.64 -7.18 -14.27
N LEU A 264 3.22 -6.93 -13.04
CA LEU A 264 3.98 -7.30 -11.85
C LEU A 264 3.69 -8.77 -11.51
N SER A 265 4.64 -9.67 -11.83
CA SER A 265 4.52 -11.10 -11.59
C SER A 265 5.62 -11.60 -10.66
N ALA A 266 5.23 -12.28 -9.58
CA ALA A 266 6.14 -12.88 -8.60
C ALA A 266 5.42 -13.96 -7.79
N ASP A 267 6.17 -14.91 -7.22
CA ASP A 267 5.59 -15.97 -6.38
C ASP A 267 5.19 -15.50 -4.97
N GLN A 268 5.85 -14.46 -4.47
CA GLN A 268 5.67 -13.91 -3.13
C GLN A 268 5.92 -12.40 -3.15
N LEU A 269 5.17 -11.65 -2.34
CA LEU A 269 5.47 -10.26 -2.02
C LEU A 269 6.08 -10.10 -0.62
N GLN A 270 7.06 -9.20 -0.52
CA GLN A 270 7.47 -8.57 0.73
C GLN A 270 6.97 -7.12 0.73
N ILE A 271 6.19 -6.72 1.73
CA ILE A 271 5.53 -5.41 1.78
C ILE A 271 5.88 -4.62 3.05
N PRO A 272 5.78 -3.28 3.03
CA PRO A 272 6.01 -2.45 4.21
C PRO A 272 5.01 -2.82 5.30
N ALA A 273 5.42 -2.72 6.57
CA ALA A 273 4.56 -3.06 7.70
C ALA A 273 3.35 -2.14 7.86
N THR A 274 3.36 -0.97 7.21
CA THR A 274 2.26 -0.01 7.17
C THR A 274 1.16 -0.38 6.17
N MET A 275 1.42 -1.35 5.27
CA MET A 275 0.46 -1.82 4.29
C MET A 275 -0.29 -3.05 4.81
N ASN A 276 -1.57 -3.16 4.43
CA ASN A 276 -2.39 -4.30 4.78
C ASN A 276 -2.18 -5.44 3.77
N PRO A 277 -1.71 -6.64 4.20
CA PRO A 277 -1.50 -7.76 3.28
C PRO A 277 -2.79 -8.23 2.59
N LYS A 278 -3.97 -7.97 3.19
CA LYS A 278 -5.27 -8.32 2.58
C LYS A 278 -5.66 -7.45 1.38
N ASP A 279 -5.00 -6.31 1.20
CA ASP A 279 -5.22 -5.48 0.03
C ASP A 279 -4.53 -6.06 -1.22
N PHE A 280 -3.68 -7.07 -1.05
CA PHE A 280 -2.97 -7.72 -2.14
C PHE A 280 -3.60 -9.06 -2.49
N THR A 281 -3.90 -9.22 -3.78
CA THR A 281 -4.45 -10.45 -4.37
C THR A 281 -3.71 -10.76 -5.67
N VAL A 282 -3.95 -11.94 -6.24
CA VAL A 282 -3.37 -12.35 -7.51
C VAL A 282 -4.48 -12.65 -8.49
N VAL A 283 -4.45 -12.02 -9.66
CA VAL A 283 -5.27 -12.44 -10.80
C VAL A 283 -4.50 -13.47 -11.62
N THR A 284 -5.16 -14.56 -11.97
CA THR A 284 -4.72 -15.47 -13.02
C THR A 284 -5.50 -15.14 -14.29
N HIS A 285 -4.80 -14.62 -15.30
CA HIS A 285 -5.39 -14.25 -16.59
C HIS A 285 -5.83 -15.48 -17.39
N ALA A 286 -6.66 -15.26 -18.41
CA ALA A 286 -7.14 -16.32 -19.30
C ALA A 286 -6.01 -17.14 -19.97
N ASN A 287 -4.82 -16.53 -20.15
CA ASN A 287 -3.64 -17.18 -20.72
C ASN A 287 -2.76 -17.92 -19.66
N GLY A 288 -3.17 -17.93 -18.39
CA GLY A 288 -2.46 -18.53 -17.27
C GLY A 288 -1.38 -17.65 -16.62
N ALA A 289 -1.13 -16.44 -17.14
CA ALA A 289 -0.22 -15.50 -16.51
C ALA A 289 -0.79 -15.05 -15.15
N LYS A 290 0.10 -14.87 -14.16
CA LYS A 290 -0.26 -14.38 -12.83
C LYS A 290 0.23 -12.96 -12.64
N GLN A 291 -0.66 -12.07 -12.20
CA GLN A 291 -0.38 -10.67 -11.94
C GLN A 291 -0.84 -10.29 -10.54
N TRP A 292 -0.01 -9.56 -9.81
CA TRP A 292 -0.37 -9.00 -8.51
C TRP A 292 -1.35 -7.84 -8.67
N MET A 293 -2.28 -7.76 -7.74
CA MET A 293 -3.25 -6.68 -7.62
C MET A 293 -3.11 -5.98 -6.28
N TYR A 294 -3.46 -4.70 -6.24
CA TYR A 294 -3.62 -3.94 -5.00
C TYR A 294 -5.01 -3.30 -4.97
N LYS A 295 -5.77 -3.53 -3.91
CA LYS A 295 -7.17 -3.10 -3.75
C LYS A 295 -8.04 -3.45 -4.96
N GLY A 296 -7.83 -4.62 -5.55
CA GLY A 296 -8.59 -5.08 -6.72
C GLY A 296 -8.10 -4.52 -8.07
N TRP A 297 -7.06 -3.71 -8.11
CA TRP A 297 -6.47 -3.20 -9.35
C TRP A 297 -5.20 -3.96 -9.73
N PRO A 298 -5.07 -4.50 -10.95
CA PRO A 298 -3.83 -5.12 -11.41
C PRO A 298 -2.64 -4.12 -11.44
N LEU A 299 -1.48 -4.57 -11.00
CA LEU A 299 -0.26 -3.77 -10.89
C LEU A 299 0.63 -3.96 -12.12
N TYR A 300 1.00 -2.86 -12.76
CA TYR A 300 1.90 -2.84 -13.90
C TYR A 300 3.16 -2.03 -13.61
N THR A 301 4.23 -2.33 -14.33
CA THR A 301 5.37 -1.42 -14.50
C THR A 301 5.26 -0.74 -15.86
N PHE A 302 5.99 0.35 -16.09
CA PHE A 302 6.02 1.01 -17.39
C PHE A 302 7.38 0.82 -18.08
N ALA A 303 7.38 0.37 -19.32
CA ALA A 303 8.61 0.04 -20.06
C ALA A 303 9.51 1.25 -20.32
N LYS A 304 8.97 2.48 -20.27
CA LYS A 304 9.77 3.71 -20.44
C LYS A 304 10.32 4.27 -19.13
N ASP A 305 9.89 3.75 -17.98
CA ASP A 305 10.52 4.10 -16.70
C ASP A 305 11.87 3.39 -16.61
N ALA A 306 12.93 4.12 -16.95
CA ALA A 306 14.27 3.59 -17.13
C ALA A 306 15.07 3.55 -15.83
N LYS A 307 14.71 4.39 -14.84
CA LYS A 307 15.36 4.47 -13.54
C LYS A 307 14.35 4.53 -12.40
N ALA A 308 14.81 4.16 -11.21
CA ALA A 308 14.05 4.33 -9.99
C ALA A 308 13.57 5.78 -9.85
N GLY A 309 12.31 5.96 -9.46
CA GLY A 309 11.69 7.26 -9.30
C GLY A 309 11.08 7.86 -10.57
N ASP A 310 11.28 7.28 -11.75
CA ASP A 310 10.54 7.71 -12.94
C ASP A 310 9.03 7.49 -12.74
N THR A 311 8.24 8.45 -13.21
CA THR A 311 6.77 8.43 -13.17
C THR A 311 6.16 8.70 -14.55
N LEU A 312 6.86 8.33 -15.64
CA LEU A 312 6.52 8.75 -17.00
C LEU A 312 5.21 8.15 -17.52
N GLY A 313 4.72 7.10 -16.86
CA GLY A 313 3.42 6.50 -17.14
C GLY A 313 2.21 7.26 -16.56
N GLU A 314 2.43 8.23 -15.67
CA GLU A 314 1.33 8.94 -15.00
C GLU A 314 0.49 9.72 -16.01
N GLY A 315 -0.83 9.48 -15.99
CA GLY A 315 -1.79 10.12 -16.90
C GLY A 315 -1.63 9.69 -18.36
N ALA A 316 -0.84 8.66 -18.67
CA ALA A 316 -0.61 8.24 -20.04
C ALA A 316 -1.93 7.85 -20.72
N MET A 317 -2.22 8.49 -21.86
CA MET A 317 -3.47 8.33 -22.62
C MET A 317 -4.76 8.57 -21.78
N GLY A 318 -4.65 9.23 -20.62
CA GLY A 318 -5.75 9.45 -19.70
C GLY A 318 -6.28 8.19 -18.98
N VAL A 319 -5.58 7.05 -19.06
CA VAL A 319 -6.08 5.76 -18.54
C VAL A 319 -5.09 5.02 -17.65
N TRP A 320 -3.87 5.51 -17.50
CA TRP A 320 -2.83 4.94 -16.63
C TRP A 320 -2.50 5.90 -15.50
N PHE A 321 -2.44 5.38 -14.27
CA PHE A 321 -2.21 6.17 -13.06
C PHE A 321 -1.25 5.45 -12.14
N ALA A 322 -0.31 6.16 -11.53
CA ALA A 322 0.59 5.63 -10.54
C ALA A 322 -0.23 5.00 -9.41
N ALA A 323 0.14 3.79 -9.00
CA ALA A 323 -0.52 3.11 -7.91
C ALA A 323 -0.24 3.85 -6.60
N LYS A 324 -1.29 4.22 -5.87
CA LYS A 324 -1.19 4.93 -4.60
C LYS A 324 -2.02 4.25 -3.51
N PRO A 325 -1.58 4.30 -2.24
CA PRO A 325 -2.32 3.68 -1.15
C PRO A 325 -3.53 4.51 -0.69
N ASP A 326 -3.55 5.80 -1.02
CA ASP A 326 -4.43 6.83 -0.45
C ASP A 326 -5.48 7.39 -1.41
N TYR A 327 -5.74 6.73 -2.54
CA TYR A 327 -6.81 7.17 -3.44
C TYR A 327 -8.12 7.24 -2.67
N ARG A 328 -8.84 8.36 -2.81
CA ARG A 328 -10.25 8.41 -2.42
C ARG A 328 -11.12 7.86 -3.53
N VAL A 329 -10.88 8.33 -4.75
CA VAL A 329 -11.55 7.85 -5.96
C VAL A 329 -10.52 7.36 -6.97
N MET A 330 -10.97 6.49 -7.86
CA MET A 330 -10.23 6.01 -9.03
C MET A 330 -11.10 6.15 -10.29
N LEU A 331 -10.50 5.91 -11.46
CA LEU A 331 -11.21 5.93 -12.74
C LEU A 331 -11.37 4.51 -13.27
N GLY A 332 -12.60 4.12 -13.56
CA GLY A 332 -12.92 3.03 -14.47
C GLY A 332 -13.10 3.56 -15.90
N SER A 333 -12.90 2.73 -16.92
CA SER A 333 -13.25 3.11 -18.29
C SER A 333 -13.69 1.94 -19.17
N ASN A 334 -14.66 2.20 -20.04
CA ASN A 334 -15.06 1.27 -21.10
C ASN A 334 -15.57 2.05 -22.34
N SER A 335 -15.85 1.35 -23.44
CA SER A 335 -16.29 1.97 -24.70
C SER A 335 -17.72 2.51 -24.70
N GLU A 336 -18.58 2.03 -23.80
CA GLU A 336 -20.00 2.41 -23.72
C GLU A 336 -20.20 3.68 -22.88
N LEU A 337 -19.61 3.71 -21.69
CA LEU A 337 -19.77 4.78 -20.69
C LEU A 337 -18.70 5.87 -20.83
N GLY A 338 -17.55 5.55 -21.42
CA GLY A 338 -16.36 6.40 -21.32
C GLY A 338 -15.66 6.20 -19.98
N GLN A 339 -15.04 7.25 -19.45
CA GLN A 339 -14.47 7.23 -18.11
C GLN A 339 -15.58 7.40 -17.07
N TYR A 340 -15.42 6.79 -15.90
CA TYR A 340 -16.34 6.98 -14.79
C TYR A 340 -15.63 6.86 -13.44
N LEU A 341 -16.19 7.52 -12.42
CA LEU A 341 -15.66 7.47 -11.07
C LEU A 341 -15.95 6.12 -10.41
N THR A 342 -14.95 5.63 -9.69
CA THR A 342 -15.00 4.49 -8.79
C THR A 342 -14.39 4.90 -7.45
N ASP A 343 -14.61 4.12 -6.38
CA ASP A 343 -13.74 4.22 -5.21
C ASP A 343 -12.37 3.55 -5.45
N ASP A 344 -11.49 3.56 -4.45
CA ASP A 344 -10.16 2.96 -4.53
C ASP A 344 -10.18 1.43 -4.68
N GLN A 345 -11.31 0.78 -4.46
CA GLN A 345 -11.53 -0.66 -4.66
C GLN A 345 -12.22 -0.98 -5.99
N GLY A 346 -12.47 0.03 -6.84
CA GLY A 346 -13.12 -0.11 -8.14
C GLY A 346 -14.63 -0.32 -8.09
N ARG A 347 -15.30 0.00 -6.98
CA ARG A 347 -16.77 0.07 -6.91
C ARG A 347 -17.25 1.34 -7.58
N THR A 348 -18.19 1.23 -8.50
CA THR A 348 -18.69 2.36 -9.28
C THR A 348 -19.42 3.39 -8.40
N LEU A 349 -19.17 4.67 -8.68
CA LEU A 349 -19.83 5.79 -8.02
C LEU A 349 -20.86 6.44 -8.94
N TYR A 350 -22.03 6.71 -8.36
CA TYR A 350 -23.21 7.22 -9.05
C TYR A 350 -23.64 8.58 -8.52
N TYR A 351 -24.34 9.32 -9.37
CA TYR A 351 -25.11 10.49 -8.95
C TYR A 351 -26.60 10.28 -9.22
N PHE A 352 -27.43 11.00 -8.45
CA PHE A 352 -28.88 10.96 -8.56
C PHE A 352 -29.40 12.23 -9.23
N THR A 353 -30.10 12.12 -10.37
CA THR A 353 -30.59 13.30 -11.10
C THR A 353 -31.66 14.10 -10.37
N LYS A 354 -32.28 13.52 -9.32
CA LYS A 354 -33.28 14.22 -8.50
C LYS A 354 -32.68 14.99 -7.34
N ASP A 355 -31.38 14.83 -7.07
CA ASP A 355 -30.70 15.64 -6.06
C ASP A 355 -30.62 17.10 -6.49
N LYS A 356 -30.49 17.97 -5.50
CA LYS A 356 -30.25 19.40 -5.71
C LYS A 356 -28.76 19.69 -5.54
N PRO A 357 -28.24 20.78 -6.10
CA PRO A 357 -26.86 21.19 -5.85
C PRO A 357 -26.57 21.25 -4.34
N GLN A 358 -25.53 20.56 -3.89
CA GLN A 358 -25.12 20.46 -2.48
C GLN A 358 -26.18 19.88 -1.53
N MET A 359 -27.15 19.10 -2.03
CA MET A 359 -28.18 18.52 -1.18
C MET A 359 -28.75 17.22 -1.77
N SER A 360 -28.69 16.16 -0.98
CA SER A 360 -29.35 14.90 -1.29
C SER A 360 -30.83 14.92 -0.91
N VAL A 361 -31.69 14.38 -1.78
CA VAL A 361 -33.08 14.03 -1.46
C VAL A 361 -33.28 12.52 -1.25
N CYS A 362 -32.21 11.74 -1.38
CA CYS A 362 -32.23 10.29 -1.19
C CYS A 362 -32.19 9.93 0.30
N GLU A 363 -33.30 9.42 0.83
CA GLU A 363 -33.47 9.03 2.23
C GLU A 363 -34.21 7.68 2.35
N GLY A 364 -34.16 7.06 3.53
CA GLY A 364 -34.87 5.80 3.82
C GLY A 364 -34.52 4.67 2.84
N GLU A 365 -35.55 4.07 2.22
CA GLU A 365 -35.41 3.00 1.22
C GLU A 365 -34.52 3.37 0.03
N CYS A 366 -34.40 4.68 -0.30
CA CYS A 366 -33.47 5.12 -1.31
C CYS A 366 -32.03 4.77 -0.91
N LEU A 367 -31.63 5.09 0.33
CA LEU A 367 -30.29 4.79 0.85
C LEU A 367 -30.03 3.30 1.08
N ALA A 368 -31.09 2.52 1.33
CA ALA A 368 -30.96 1.06 1.40
C ALA A 368 -30.50 0.45 0.06
N ASN A 369 -30.89 1.07 -1.06
CA ASN A 369 -30.48 0.64 -2.40
C ASN A 369 -29.26 1.39 -2.95
N TRP A 370 -29.09 2.65 -2.49
CA TRP A 370 -28.04 3.57 -2.92
C TRP A 370 -27.28 4.10 -1.70
N PRO A 371 -26.40 3.29 -1.10
CA PRO A 371 -25.64 3.72 0.06
C PRO A 371 -24.77 4.95 -0.24
N VAL A 372 -24.56 5.79 0.77
CA VAL A 372 -23.70 6.97 0.67
C VAL A 372 -22.25 6.57 0.43
N TYR A 373 -21.57 7.28 -0.47
CA TYR A 373 -20.12 7.29 -0.51
C TYR A 373 -19.57 8.39 0.41
N GLY A 374 -18.84 7.99 1.46
CA GLY A 374 -18.45 8.87 2.57
C GLY A 374 -16.98 9.34 2.56
N THR A 375 -16.14 8.84 1.66
CA THR A 375 -14.70 9.15 1.68
C THR A 375 -14.43 10.55 1.11
N ILE A 376 -14.07 11.48 2.01
CA ILE A 376 -13.85 12.90 1.69
C ILE A 376 -12.37 13.31 1.63
N GLU A 377 -11.49 12.52 2.20
CA GLU A 377 -10.04 12.74 2.18
C GLU A 377 -9.34 11.69 1.32
N GLY A 378 -8.19 12.06 0.78
CA GLY A 378 -7.37 11.19 -0.07
C GLY A 378 -7.04 11.82 -1.42
N SER A 379 -6.28 11.09 -2.21
CA SER A 379 -5.82 11.55 -3.51
C SER A 379 -6.79 11.19 -4.63
N VAL A 380 -6.68 11.91 -5.74
CA VAL A 380 -7.48 11.69 -6.95
C VAL A 380 -6.53 11.49 -8.14
N PRO A 381 -6.94 10.79 -9.21
CA PRO A 381 -6.16 10.68 -10.43
C PRO A 381 -5.74 12.05 -10.95
N SER A 382 -4.50 12.18 -11.45
CA SER A 382 -3.93 13.49 -11.84
C SER A 382 -4.65 14.18 -13.00
N THR A 383 -5.47 13.44 -13.74
CA THR A 383 -6.33 13.96 -14.81
C THR A 383 -7.60 14.63 -14.28
N LEU A 384 -7.91 14.47 -12.99
CA LEU A 384 -9.07 15.09 -12.35
C LEU A 384 -8.65 16.34 -11.57
N ASN A 385 -9.56 17.31 -11.51
CA ASN A 385 -9.39 18.46 -10.64
C ASN A 385 -9.80 18.10 -9.20
N LYS A 386 -8.88 18.25 -8.24
CA LYS A 386 -9.17 17.99 -6.83
C LYS A 386 -10.24 18.92 -6.27
N GLU A 387 -10.33 20.16 -6.76
CA GLU A 387 -11.34 21.14 -6.32
C GLU A 387 -12.77 20.80 -6.78
N ASP A 388 -12.94 19.84 -7.71
CA ASP A 388 -14.26 19.32 -8.06
C ASP A 388 -14.82 18.38 -7.00
N PHE A 389 -14.02 17.95 -6.03
CA PHE A 389 -14.47 17.06 -4.95
C PHE A 389 -14.74 17.86 -3.67
N GLY A 390 -15.87 17.58 -3.03
CA GLY A 390 -16.24 18.20 -1.77
C GLY A 390 -17.06 17.28 -0.88
N SER A 391 -17.84 17.87 0.02
CA SER A 391 -18.74 17.12 0.88
C SER A 391 -20.02 17.88 1.21
N ILE A 392 -21.08 17.15 1.53
CA ILE A 392 -22.27 17.68 2.20
C ILE A 392 -22.40 17.05 3.58
N THR A 393 -23.01 17.79 4.51
CA THR A 393 -23.45 17.25 5.80
C THR A 393 -24.93 16.88 5.68
N ARG A 394 -25.26 15.62 5.92
CA ARG A 394 -26.64 15.12 5.91
C ARG A 394 -27.38 15.52 7.19
N PRO A 395 -28.74 15.45 7.23
CA PRO A 395 -29.51 15.81 8.43
C PRO A 395 -29.14 15.04 9.70
N ASP A 396 -28.61 13.81 9.57
CA ASP A 396 -28.12 12.97 10.66
C ASP A 396 -26.68 13.31 11.12
N GLY A 397 -26.04 14.31 10.50
CA GLY A 397 -24.67 14.73 10.77
C GLY A 397 -23.59 13.98 10.00
N SER A 398 -23.94 12.91 9.27
CA SER A 398 -22.97 12.16 8.46
C SER A 398 -22.47 12.97 7.26
N LYS A 399 -21.24 12.71 6.84
CA LYS A 399 -20.64 13.30 5.64
C LYS A 399 -20.87 12.41 4.42
N GLN A 400 -21.19 13.04 3.30
CA GLN A 400 -21.28 12.42 1.99
C GLN A 400 -20.37 13.16 1.02
N ALA A 401 -19.55 12.43 0.29
CA ALA A 401 -18.69 12.99 -0.74
C ALA A 401 -19.53 13.51 -1.92
N THR A 402 -19.04 14.58 -2.54
CA THR A 402 -19.63 15.15 -3.76
C THR A 402 -18.60 15.24 -4.87
N TYR A 403 -19.07 15.19 -6.12
CA TYR A 403 -18.31 15.59 -7.31
C TYR A 403 -19.08 16.69 -8.04
N LYS A 404 -18.44 17.83 -8.27
CA LYS A 404 -19.06 19.08 -8.78
C LYS A 404 -20.40 19.35 -8.11
N GLY A 405 -20.39 19.27 -6.77
CA GLY A 405 -21.52 19.53 -5.89
C GLY A 405 -22.66 18.50 -5.93
N SER A 406 -22.53 17.42 -6.69
CA SER A 406 -23.50 16.34 -6.75
C SER A 406 -23.15 15.22 -5.77
N PRO A 407 -24.07 14.78 -4.89
CA PRO A 407 -23.80 13.70 -3.95
C PRO A 407 -23.47 12.37 -4.63
N LEU A 408 -22.49 11.66 -4.09
CA LEU A 408 -22.00 10.39 -4.64
C LEU A 408 -22.55 9.18 -3.87
N TYR A 409 -22.91 8.14 -4.61
CA TYR A 409 -23.54 6.93 -4.09
C TYR A 409 -22.88 5.66 -4.61
N TYR A 410 -22.98 4.61 -3.82
CA TYR A 410 -22.84 3.22 -4.28
C TYR A 410 -24.18 2.70 -4.78
N PHE A 411 -24.16 1.54 -5.44
CA PHE A 411 -25.36 0.77 -5.74
C PHE A 411 -25.27 -0.63 -5.13
N VAL A 412 -26.28 -1.05 -4.36
CA VAL A 412 -26.23 -2.30 -3.58
C VAL A 412 -26.11 -3.57 -4.43
N LYS A 413 -26.45 -3.50 -5.73
CA LYS A 413 -26.33 -4.66 -6.63
C LYS A 413 -24.96 -4.77 -7.30
N ASP A 414 -24.13 -3.75 -7.21
CA ASP A 414 -22.75 -3.84 -7.68
C ASP A 414 -21.96 -4.63 -6.63
N MET A 415 -21.76 -5.92 -6.92
CA MET A 415 -21.13 -6.87 -6.00
C MET A 415 -19.71 -7.22 -6.43
N LYS A 416 -19.38 -7.00 -7.70
CA LYS A 416 -18.06 -7.25 -8.27
C LYS A 416 -17.35 -5.93 -8.57
N HIS A 417 -16.02 -6.00 -8.58
CA HIS A 417 -15.17 -4.93 -9.05
C HIS A 417 -15.61 -4.47 -10.45
N GLY A 418 -15.78 -3.16 -10.61
CA GLY A 418 -16.24 -2.49 -11.82
C GLY A 418 -17.64 -2.83 -12.34
N ASP A 419 -18.48 -3.50 -11.55
CA ASP A 419 -19.92 -3.58 -11.85
C ASP A 419 -20.46 -2.16 -12.06
N THR A 420 -21.24 -1.98 -13.12
CA THR A 420 -21.91 -0.71 -13.43
C THR A 420 -23.43 -0.86 -13.49
N LEU A 421 -24.02 -1.80 -12.73
CA LEU A 421 -25.44 -2.19 -12.85
C LEU A 421 -26.40 -1.08 -12.42
N GLY A 422 -25.92 -0.08 -11.69
CA GLY A 422 -26.67 1.12 -11.35
C GLY A 422 -26.90 2.08 -12.52
N GLN A 423 -26.18 1.90 -13.63
CA GLN A 423 -26.27 2.80 -14.77
C GLN A 423 -27.67 2.80 -15.37
N ASN A 424 -28.24 3.99 -15.54
CA ASN A 424 -29.57 4.23 -16.09
C ASN A 424 -30.72 3.55 -15.32
N VAL A 425 -30.52 3.19 -14.05
CA VAL A 425 -31.59 2.61 -13.23
C VAL A 425 -32.71 3.64 -13.07
N LYS A 426 -33.92 3.27 -13.50
CA LYS A 426 -35.12 4.14 -13.50
C LYS A 426 -34.91 5.48 -14.22
N GLU A 427 -33.95 5.56 -15.15
CA GLU A 427 -33.62 6.78 -15.91
C GLU A 427 -33.20 7.98 -15.05
N VAL A 428 -32.76 7.73 -13.81
CA VAL A 428 -32.41 8.80 -12.85
C VAL A 428 -31.10 8.56 -12.09
N TRP A 429 -30.46 7.41 -12.29
CA TRP A 429 -29.17 7.08 -11.70
C TRP A 429 -28.15 6.85 -12.79
N PHE A 430 -27.00 7.50 -12.68
CA PHE A 430 -25.97 7.45 -13.71
C PHE A 430 -24.60 7.45 -13.07
N VAL A 431 -23.65 6.78 -13.73
CA VAL A 431 -22.24 6.90 -13.41
C VAL A 431 -21.78 8.34 -13.59
N VAL A 432 -20.76 8.74 -12.83
CA VAL A 432 -20.15 10.07 -13.00
C VAL A 432 -19.03 9.99 -14.02
N ASP A 433 -19.29 10.42 -15.25
CA ASP A 433 -18.27 10.61 -16.28
C ASP A 433 -17.63 12.01 -16.10
N PRO A 434 -16.40 12.11 -15.57
CA PRO A 434 -15.80 13.41 -15.23
C PRO A 434 -15.59 14.33 -16.45
N ASP A 435 -15.43 13.77 -17.65
CA ASP A 435 -15.21 14.52 -18.88
C ASP A 435 -16.51 15.16 -19.40
N LYS A 436 -17.66 14.53 -19.11
CA LYS A 436 -18.99 14.98 -19.58
C LYS A 436 -19.86 15.58 -18.48
N PHE A 437 -19.53 15.33 -17.22
CA PHE A 437 -20.38 15.71 -16.10
C PHE A 437 -20.34 17.23 -15.87
N SER A 438 -21.50 17.85 -16.07
CA SER A 438 -21.76 19.26 -15.74
C SER A 438 -22.35 19.36 -14.34
N GLY A 439 -21.70 20.12 -13.45
CA GLY A 439 -22.18 20.40 -12.09
C GLY A 439 -21.80 21.82 -11.64
N THR A 440 -22.08 22.14 -10.38
CA THR A 440 -21.65 23.39 -9.73
C THR A 440 -20.30 23.18 -9.02
N PRO A 441 -19.54 24.22 -8.67
CA PRO A 441 -18.36 24.05 -7.82
C PRO A 441 -18.71 23.28 -6.53
N ALA A 442 -17.83 22.37 -6.09
CA ALA A 442 -18.03 21.63 -4.86
C ALA A 442 -17.94 22.57 -3.64
N ALA A 443 -18.78 22.36 -2.62
CA ALA A 443 -18.61 23.04 -1.35
C ALA A 443 -17.45 22.33 -0.64
N GLN A 444 -16.42 23.12 -0.33
CA GLN A 444 -15.22 22.64 0.36
C GLN A 444 -15.53 22.32 1.82
#